data_AF-S2RHH9-F1
#
_entry.id   AF-S2RHH9-F1
#
_cell.length_a   1.000
_cell.length_b   1.000
_cell.length_c   1.000
_cell.angle_alpha   90.00
_cell.angle_beta   90.00
_cell.angle_gamma   90.00
#
_symmetry.space_group_name_H-M   'P 1'
#
loop_
_entity.id
_entity.type
_entity.pdbx_description
1 polymer ?
#
loop_
_entity_poly.entity_id
_entity_poly.type
_entity_poly.pdbx_seq_one_letter_code
_entity_poly.pdbx_strand_id
1 'polypeptide(L)'
;MPFFEQTFNLTDYLKLDDGVLNTYFTYWLDYPDSILSDFADRFLNRRPLKSVTFTDQTAYLLPRLRDLVASAGFDPHYYTAENDSFDLPYDQYDPASANPKTQIEIMQKDGTLEELSTLSPLVAALSGRATGDKRFYFPKEMLATQDSNLFSPIYEKFQHYLLNGGLIDPHFND
;
A
#
# COMPACT_ATOMS: atom_id res chain seq x y z
N MET A 1 -16.97 -22.48 2.07
CA MET A 1 -16.56 -21.53 3.14
C MET A 1 -17.47 -20.32 3.05
N PRO A 2 -18.25 -19.97 4.10
CA PRO A 2 -19.35 -19.00 3.99
C PRO A 2 -18.98 -17.63 3.40
N PHE A 3 -17.75 -17.14 3.66
CA PHE A 3 -17.26 -15.87 3.10
C PHE A 3 -16.90 -15.96 1.62
N PHE A 4 -16.32 -17.06 1.15
CA PHE A 4 -16.00 -17.26 -0.27
C PHE A 4 -17.26 -17.44 -1.11
N GLU A 5 -18.30 -18.05 -0.54
CA GLU A 5 -19.61 -18.25 -1.20
C GLU A 5 -20.53 -17.03 -1.06
N GLN A 6 -20.13 -15.99 -0.31
CA GLN A 6 -20.95 -14.81 -0.01
C GLN A 6 -22.30 -15.13 0.66
N THR A 7 -22.38 -16.24 1.40
CA THR A 7 -23.60 -16.71 2.09
C THR A 7 -23.45 -16.71 3.62
N PHE A 8 -22.57 -15.87 4.17
CA PHE A 8 -22.30 -15.82 5.61
C PHE A 8 -23.43 -15.12 6.40
N ASN A 9 -23.63 -15.53 7.65
CA ASN A 9 -24.48 -14.83 8.60
C ASN A 9 -23.65 -14.22 9.75
N LEU A 10 -24.31 -13.51 10.67
CA LEU A 10 -23.65 -12.90 11.83
C LEU A 10 -22.89 -13.91 12.69
N THR A 11 -23.43 -15.12 12.88
CA THR A 11 -22.77 -16.17 13.66
C THR A 11 -21.49 -16.67 12.98
N ASP A 12 -21.44 -16.73 11.65
CA ASP A 12 -20.22 -17.06 10.92
C ASP A 12 -19.16 -15.96 11.06
N TYR A 13 -19.57 -14.69 10.99
CA TYR A 13 -18.70 -13.53 11.22
C TYR A 13 -18.08 -13.51 12.62
N LEU A 14 -18.89 -13.74 13.66
CA LEU A 14 -18.41 -13.73 15.04
C LEU A 14 -17.47 -14.89 15.39
N LYS A 15 -17.35 -15.90 14.52
CA LYS A 15 -16.38 -17.00 14.66
C LYS A 15 -15.02 -16.70 14.01
N LEU A 16 -14.90 -15.59 13.28
CA LEU A 16 -13.68 -15.23 12.58
C LEU A 16 -12.82 -14.32 13.46
N ASP A 17 -11.58 -14.75 13.68
CA ASP A 17 -10.54 -13.98 14.36
C ASP A 17 -9.20 -14.18 13.65
N ASP A 18 -8.18 -13.44 14.06
CA ASP A 18 -6.83 -13.51 13.48
C ASP A 18 -6.20 -14.91 13.65
N GLY A 19 -6.56 -15.65 14.70
CA GLY A 19 -6.08 -17.01 14.94
C GLY A 19 -6.61 -18.00 13.91
N VAL A 20 -7.89 -17.86 13.53
CA VAL A 20 -8.51 -18.63 12.45
C VAL A 20 -7.79 -18.38 11.12
N LEU A 21 -7.52 -17.11 10.78
CA LEU A 21 -6.80 -16.75 9.55
C LEU A 21 -5.37 -17.31 9.54
N ASN A 22 -4.61 -17.12 10.63
CA ASN A 22 -3.25 -17.65 10.75
C ASN A 22 -3.19 -19.18 10.66
N THR A 23 -4.21 -19.86 11.19
CA THR A 23 -4.33 -21.33 11.07
C THR A 23 -4.48 -21.73 9.61
N TYR A 24 -5.36 -21.08 8.84
CA TYR A 24 -5.50 -21.36 7.41
C TYR A 24 -4.25 -21.01 6.61
N PHE A 25 -3.58 -19.89 6.91
CA PHE A 25 -2.30 -19.55 6.27
C PHE A 25 -1.24 -20.63 6.52
N THR A 26 -1.19 -21.19 7.74
CA THR A 26 -0.27 -22.30 8.05
C THR A 26 -0.57 -23.53 7.19
N TYR A 27 -1.84 -23.89 7.01
CA TYR A 27 -2.23 -24.97 6.10
C TYR A 27 -1.90 -24.68 4.63
N TRP A 28 -1.97 -23.42 4.21
CA TRP A 28 -1.71 -23.03 2.83
C TRP A 28 -0.24 -23.06 2.43
N LEU A 29 0.69 -23.13 3.38
CA LEU A 29 2.11 -23.34 3.10
C LEU A 29 2.35 -24.60 2.26
N ASP A 30 1.61 -25.67 2.52
CA ASP A 30 1.73 -26.95 1.80
C ASP A 30 0.69 -27.12 0.68
N TYR A 31 -0.05 -26.06 0.33
CA TYR A 31 -1.10 -26.14 -0.70
C TYR A 31 -0.49 -26.17 -2.11
N PRO A 32 -1.06 -26.93 -3.08
CA PRO A 32 -0.47 -27.09 -4.42
C PRO A 32 -0.37 -25.80 -5.26
N ASP A 33 -1.18 -24.79 -4.95
CA ASP A 33 -1.10 -23.49 -5.63
C ASP A 33 0.11 -22.70 -5.12
N SER A 34 1.08 -22.47 -6.01
CA SER A 34 2.34 -21.82 -5.66
C SER A 34 2.19 -20.36 -5.24
N ILE A 35 1.17 -19.65 -5.77
CA ILE A 35 0.94 -18.24 -5.42
C ILE A 35 0.36 -18.19 -4.02
N LEU A 36 -0.67 -18.99 -3.73
CA LEU A 36 -1.29 -19.06 -2.41
C LEU A 36 -0.29 -19.47 -1.33
N SER A 37 0.52 -20.50 -1.60
CA SER A 37 1.57 -20.96 -0.69
C SER A 37 2.63 -19.88 -0.46
N ASP A 38 3.11 -19.21 -1.50
CA ASP A 38 4.10 -18.14 -1.35
C ASP A 38 3.52 -16.93 -0.59
N PHE A 39 2.27 -16.51 -0.85
CA PHE A 39 1.66 -15.41 -0.10
C PHE A 39 1.38 -15.75 1.37
N ALA A 40 0.97 -16.99 1.66
CA ALA A 40 0.85 -17.48 3.03
C ALA A 40 2.21 -17.44 3.75
N ASP A 41 3.27 -17.93 3.11
CA ASP A 41 4.63 -17.86 3.65
C ASP A 41 5.09 -16.41 3.84
N ARG A 42 4.86 -15.53 2.86
CA ARG A 42 5.24 -14.11 2.97
C ARG A 42 4.58 -13.43 4.16
N PHE A 43 3.30 -13.73 4.41
CA PHE A 43 2.57 -13.19 5.55
C PHE A 43 3.15 -13.71 6.87
N LEU A 44 3.26 -15.04 7.02
CA LEU A 44 3.72 -15.69 8.25
C LEU A 44 5.20 -15.39 8.58
N ASN A 45 6.06 -15.34 7.57
CA ASN A 45 7.51 -15.12 7.70
C ASN A 45 7.95 -13.67 7.46
N ARG A 46 7.00 -12.73 7.40
CA ARG A 46 7.26 -11.29 7.25
C ARG A 46 8.18 -10.97 6.07
N ARG A 47 7.84 -11.47 4.88
CA ARG A 47 8.49 -11.18 3.59
C ARG A 47 7.61 -10.24 2.72
N PRO A 48 7.36 -8.99 3.14
CA PRO A 48 6.45 -8.09 2.43
C PRO A 48 6.99 -7.71 1.05
N LEU A 49 6.06 -7.35 0.15
CA LEU A 49 6.40 -6.63 -1.08
C LEU A 49 7.10 -5.31 -0.76
N LYS A 50 7.94 -4.85 -1.68
CA LYS A 50 8.54 -3.52 -1.65
C LYS A 50 7.67 -2.54 -2.42
N SER A 51 7.91 -1.25 -2.20
CA SER A 51 7.21 -0.21 -2.94
C SER A 51 8.05 1.02 -3.17
N VAL A 52 7.68 1.76 -4.21
CA VAL A 52 8.25 3.04 -4.61
C VAL A 52 7.14 4.06 -4.84
N THR A 53 7.43 5.33 -4.61
CA THR A 53 6.49 6.41 -4.88
C THR A 53 6.42 6.71 -6.38
N PHE A 54 5.27 7.17 -6.85
CA PHE A 54 5.12 7.67 -8.20
C PHE A 54 4.21 8.89 -8.23
N THR A 55 4.26 9.65 -9.32
CA THR A 55 3.40 10.81 -9.55
C THR A 55 2.56 10.57 -10.80
N ASP A 56 1.58 11.44 -11.06
CA ASP A 56 0.79 11.36 -12.30
C ASP A 56 1.66 11.45 -13.56
N GLN A 57 2.81 12.14 -13.46
CA GLN A 57 3.78 12.23 -14.55
C GLN A 57 4.57 10.95 -14.76
N THR A 58 4.70 10.04 -13.77
CA THR A 58 5.42 8.77 -13.92
C THR A 58 4.51 7.54 -13.95
N ALA A 59 3.21 7.71 -13.71
CA ALA A 59 2.21 6.64 -13.71
C ALA A 59 2.14 5.85 -15.03
N TYR A 60 2.47 6.46 -16.17
CA TYR A 60 2.49 5.77 -17.46
C TYR A 60 3.59 4.68 -17.55
N LEU A 61 4.56 4.66 -16.65
CA LEU A 61 5.62 3.65 -16.58
C LEU A 61 5.14 2.35 -15.89
N LEU A 62 4.04 2.39 -15.13
CA LEU A 62 3.58 1.24 -14.35
C LEU A 62 3.28 -0.02 -15.19
N PRO A 63 2.64 0.06 -16.38
CA PRO A 63 2.49 -1.10 -17.25
C PRO A 63 3.83 -1.75 -17.61
N ARG A 64 4.86 -0.94 -17.89
CA ARG A 64 6.20 -1.43 -18.21
C ARG A 64 6.85 -2.14 -17.03
N LEU A 65 6.69 -1.62 -15.81
CA LEU A 65 7.19 -2.27 -14.60
C LEU A 65 6.50 -3.61 -14.34
N ARG A 66 5.18 -3.69 -14.58
CA ARG A 66 4.43 -4.96 -14.51
C ARG A 66 4.94 -5.99 -15.51
N ASP A 67 5.24 -5.58 -16.74
CA ASP A 67 5.82 -6.48 -17.74
C ASP A 67 7.20 -7.02 -17.30
N LEU A 68 8.01 -6.19 -16.66
CA LEU A 68 9.31 -6.63 -16.12
C LEU A 68 9.14 -7.59 -14.94
N VAL A 69 8.18 -7.36 -14.05
CA VAL A 69 7.81 -8.28 -12.97
C VAL A 69 7.33 -9.62 -13.53
N ALA A 70 6.45 -9.59 -14.55
CA ALA A 70 5.99 -10.78 -15.27
C ALA A 70 7.15 -11.55 -15.93
N SER A 71 8.07 -10.83 -16.56
CA SER A 71 9.24 -11.43 -17.22
C SER A 71 10.22 -12.08 -16.23
N ALA A 72 10.19 -11.68 -14.96
CA ALA A 72 10.94 -12.31 -13.87
C ALA A 72 10.24 -13.53 -13.25
N GLY A 73 9.05 -13.92 -13.76
CA GLY A 73 8.31 -15.09 -13.30
C GLY A 73 7.28 -14.82 -12.21
N PHE A 74 7.00 -13.55 -11.88
CA PHE A 74 5.98 -13.17 -10.91
C PHE A 74 4.71 -12.70 -11.63
N ASP A 75 3.55 -13.31 -11.34
CA ASP A 75 2.28 -12.85 -11.89
C ASP A 75 1.95 -11.43 -11.39
N PRO A 76 1.93 -10.40 -12.26
CA PRO A 76 1.73 -9.03 -11.84
C PRO A 76 0.34 -8.78 -11.22
N HIS A 77 -0.65 -9.65 -11.47
CA HIS A 77 -1.97 -9.54 -10.86
C HIS A 77 -1.92 -9.70 -9.33
N TYR A 78 -1.07 -10.61 -8.84
CA TYR A 78 -0.92 -10.88 -7.41
C TYR A 78 0.27 -10.13 -6.81
N TYR A 79 1.37 -10.03 -7.56
CA TYR A 79 2.65 -9.54 -7.06
C TYR A 79 2.86 -8.03 -7.25
N THR A 80 1.93 -7.33 -7.90
CA THR A 80 1.96 -5.87 -7.98
C THR A 80 0.65 -5.26 -7.51
N ALA A 81 0.74 -4.06 -6.92
CA ALA A 81 -0.43 -3.30 -6.52
C ALA A 81 -0.13 -1.80 -6.60
N GLU A 82 -1.16 -1.00 -6.77
CA GLU A 82 -1.11 0.44 -6.57
C GLU A 82 -1.91 0.75 -5.31
N ASN A 83 -1.39 1.63 -4.46
CA ASN A 83 -2.14 2.14 -3.32
C ASN A 83 -1.90 3.63 -3.19
N ASP A 84 -2.92 4.35 -2.76
CA ASP A 84 -2.81 5.74 -2.38
C ASP A 84 -3.08 5.88 -0.88
N SER A 85 -2.23 6.62 -0.18
CA SER A 85 -2.39 6.89 1.25
C SER A 85 -3.66 7.69 1.58
N PHE A 86 -4.41 8.18 0.57
CA PHE A 86 -5.76 8.74 0.72
C PHE A 86 -6.85 7.70 1.04
N ASP A 87 -6.64 6.40 0.77
CA ASP A 87 -7.62 5.33 1.00
C ASP A 87 -7.57 4.74 2.43
N LEU A 88 -6.76 5.32 3.32
CA LEU A 88 -6.67 4.87 4.71
C LEU A 88 -7.86 5.38 5.53
N PRO A 89 -8.36 4.59 6.51
CA PRO A 89 -9.51 4.96 7.35
C PRO A 89 -9.23 6.10 8.35
N TYR A 90 -8.12 6.82 8.16
CA TYR A 90 -7.73 7.94 9.00
C TYR A 90 -8.16 9.24 8.33
N ASP A 91 -9.23 9.83 8.84
CA ASP A 91 -9.65 11.17 8.44
C ASP A 91 -8.55 12.16 8.85
N GLN A 92 -7.96 12.84 7.87
CA GLN A 92 -7.07 13.97 8.14
C GLN A 92 -7.86 15.10 8.79
N TYR A 93 -7.20 15.89 9.64
CA TYR A 93 -7.81 17.06 10.23
C TYR A 93 -8.06 18.12 9.14
N ASP A 94 -9.29 18.16 8.63
CA ASP A 94 -9.76 19.14 7.66
C ASP A 94 -11.00 19.87 8.22
N PRO A 95 -10.80 21.02 8.89
CA PRO A 95 -11.90 21.82 9.43
C PRO A 95 -12.76 22.49 8.33
N ALA A 96 -12.33 22.47 7.06
CA ALA A 96 -13.08 23.04 5.93
C ALA A 96 -13.91 22.00 5.14
N SER A 97 -13.84 20.71 5.52
CA SER A 97 -14.58 19.63 4.88
C SER A 97 -16.11 19.80 4.99
N ALA A 98 -16.85 19.40 3.95
CA ALA A 98 -18.31 19.44 3.91
C ALA A 98 -18.99 18.59 5.00
N ASN A 99 -18.26 17.64 5.59
CA ASN A 99 -18.65 16.90 6.80
C ASN A 99 -17.47 16.92 7.78
N PRO A 100 -17.35 17.95 8.64
CA PRO A 100 -16.20 18.14 9.51
C PRO A 100 -16.24 17.18 10.72
N LYS A 101 -16.16 15.87 10.46
CA LYS A 101 -16.10 14.82 11.50
C LYS A 101 -14.86 14.95 12.39
N THR A 102 -13.88 15.73 11.96
CA THR A 102 -12.58 15.90 12.62
C THR A 102 -12.43 17.22 13.38
N GLN A 103 -13.41 18.15 13.32
CA GLN A 103 -13.26 19.46 13.95
C GLN A 103 -13.16 19.35 15.47
N ILE A 104 -12.15 20.02 16.05
CA ILE A 104 -12.00 20.15 17.51
C ILE A 104 -12.38 21.58 17.88
N GLU A 105 -13.40 21.71 18.72
CA GLU A 105 -13.87 23.00 19.23
C GLU A 105 -13.36 23.24 20.65
N ILE A 106 -12.95 24.48 20.91
CA ILE A 106 -12.44 24.96 22.20
C ILE A 106 -13.46 25.93 22.79
N MET A 107 -13.96 25.60 23.99
CA MET A 107 -14.89 26.45 24.71
C MET A 107 -14.15 27.58 25.43
N GLN A 108 -14.52 28.81 25.10
CA GLN A 108 -14.04 30.02 25.75
C GLN A 108 -14.78 30.28 27.08
N LYS A 109 -14.24 31.18 27.90
CA LYS A 109 -14.79 31.50 29.22
C LYS A 109 -16.19 32.12 29.16
N ASP A 110 -16.57 32.74 28.04
CA ASP A 110 -17.89 33.31 27.79
C ASP A 110 -18.89 32.27 27.23
N GLY A 111 -18.46 31.02 27.07
CA GLY A 111 -19.26 29.91 26.54
C GLY A 111 -19.28 29.83 25.02
N THR A 112 -18.56 30.70 24.30
CA THR A 112 -18.41 30.58 22.85
C THR A 112 -17.49 29.42 22.47
N LEU A 113 -17.71 28.84 21.29
CA LEU A 113 -16.91 27.75 20.73
C LEU A 113 -16.07 28.31 19.58
N GLU A 114 -14.76 28.09 19.64
CA GLU A 114 -13.83 28.46 18.58
C GLU A 114 -13.06 27.23 18.10
N GLU A 115 -12.76 27.17 16.81
CA GLU A 115 -12.08 26.03 16.21
C GLU A 115 -10.58 26.02 16.58
N LEU A 116 -10.02 24.84 16.85
CA LEU A 116 -8.66 24.72 17.39
C LEU A 116 -7.57 25.31 16.46
N SER A 117 -7.68 25.11 15.14
CA SER A 117 -6.72 25.62 14.18
C SER A 117 -6.75 27.15 14.07
N THR A 118 -7.88 27.81 14.30
CA THR A 118 -7.94 29.29 14.38
C THR A 118 -7.20 29.84 15.59
N LEU A 119 -7.12 29.05 16.67
CA LEU A 119 -6.44 29.43 17.92
C LEU A 119 -4.96 29.04 17.97
N SER A 120 -4.55 28.03 17.18
CA SER A 120 -3.20 27.45 17.24
C SER A 120 -2.51 27.51 15.87
N PRO A 121 -1.53 28.42 15.68
CA PRO A 121 -0.74 28.48 14.46
C PRO A 121 0.00 27.18 14.14
N LEU A 122 0.35 26.39 15.16
CA LEU A 122 0.97 25.07 14.99
C LEU A 122 -0.01 24.07 14.37
N VAL A 123 -1.24 24.01 14.89
CA VAL A 123 -2.28 23.12 14.36
C VAL A 123 -2.71 23.58 12.96
N ALA A 124 -2.84 24.88 12.73
CA ALA A 124 -3.11 25.43 11.41
C ALA A 124 -2.03 25.03 10.38
N ALA A 125 -0.75 25.05 10.76
CA ALA A 125 0.34 24.66 9.85
C ALA A 125 0.36 23.15 9.51
N LEU A 126 -0.29 22.31 10.32
CA LEU A 126 -0.46 20.87 10.10
C LEU A 126 -1.76 20.55 9.34
N SER A 127 -2.77 21.43 9.45
CA SER A 127 -4.07 21.27 8.80
C SER A 127 -3.96 21.51 7.30
N GLY A 128 -4.60 20.66 6.48
CA GLY A 128 -4.67 20.83 5.02
C GLY A 128 -3.41 20.45 4.21
N ARG A 129 -2.37 19.88 4.82
CA ARG A 129 -1.28 19.24 4.05
C ARG A 129 -1.69 17.81 3.69
N ALA A 130 -2.34 17.66 2.54
CA ALA A 130 -2.57 16.37 1.90
C ALA A 130 -1.23 15.75 1.49
N THR A 131 -0.56 15.06 2.40
CA THR A 131 0.62 14.23 2.10
C THR A 131 0.18 12.80 1.87
N GLY A 132 -0.60 12.58 0.82
CA GLY A 132 -0.82 11.24 0.27
C GLY A 132 0.29 10.95 -0.75
N ASP A 133 0.99 9.83 -0.60
CA ASP A 133 1.89 9.31 -1.60
C ASP A 133 1.24 8.14 -2.35
N LYS A 134 1.28 8.18 -3.68
CA LYS A 134 0.92 7.04 -4.52
C LYS A 134 2.10 6.07 -4.55
N ARG A 135 1.83 4.80 -4.31
CA ARG A 135 2.86 3.76 -4.20
C ARG A 135 2.58 2.60 -5.13
N PHE A 136 3.61 2.18 -5.87
CA PHE A 136 3.61 0.95 -6.65
C PHE A 136 4.34 -0.15 -5.88
N TYR A 137 3.67 -1.27 -5.61
CA TYR A 137 4.20 -2.42 -4.90
C TYR A 137 4.70 -3.51 -5.86
N PHE A 138 5.77 -4.22 -5.48
CA PHE A 138 6.42 -5.25 -6.29
C PHE A 138 7.26 -6.21 -5.43
N PRO A 139 7.65 -7.40 -5.93
CA PRO A 139 8.49 -8.35 -5.19
C PRO A 139 9.87 -7.75 -4.86
N LYS A 140 10.34 -7.95 -3.62
CA LYS A 140 11.65 -7.44 -3.17
C LYS A 140 12.80 -7.98 -4.02
N GLU A 141 12.62 -9.18 -4.57
CA GLU A 141 13.50 -9.91 -5.46
C GLU A 141 13.91 -9.09 -6.69
N MET A 142 13.06 -8.17 -7.14
CA MET A 142 13.36 -7.25 -8.26
C MET A 142 14.52 -6.28 -7.97
N LEU A 143 14.90 -6.12 -6.69
CA LEU A 143 16.02 -5.28 -6.24
C LEU A 143 17.31 -6.08 -5.99
N ALA A 144 17.33 -7.37 -6.33
CA ALA A 144 18.53 -8.18 -6.16
C ALA A 144 19.63 -7.76 -7.14
N THR A 145 20.87 -7.71 -6.65
CA THR A 145 22.07 -7.29 -7.42
C THR A 145 23.04 -8.44 -7.69
N GLN A 146 22.64 -9.70 -7.51
CA GLN A 146 23.58 -10.82 -7.64
C GLN A 146 23.86 -11.20 -9.10
N ASP A 147 25.15 -11.27 -9.44
CA ASP A 147 25.72 -11.44 -10.79
C ASP A 147 25.47 -12.82 -11.45
N SER A 148 24.74 -13.74 -10.80
CA SER A 148 24.62 -15.15 -11.26
C SER A 148 23.20 -15.65 -11.46
N ASN A 149 22.19 -14.77 -11.45
CA ASN A 149 20.80 -15.17 -11.63
C ASN A 149 20.38 -15.05 -13.11
N LEU A 150 19.58 -16.00 -13.60
CA LEU A 150 19.07 -15.99 -14.99
C LEU A 150 18.31 -14.68 -15.32
N PHE A 151 17.72 -14.07 -14.30
CA PHE A 151 16.89 -12.87 -14.40
C PHE A 151 17.65 -11.55 -14.12
N SER A 152 18.97 -11.58 -13.86
CA SER A 152 19.73 -10.36 -13.53
C SER A 152 19.55 -9.21 -14.55
N PRO A 153 19.52 -9.45 -15.88
CA PRO A 153 19.26 -8.37 -16.85
C PRO A 153 17.88 -7.72 -16.72
N ILE A 154 16.88 -8.46 -16.21
CA ILE A 154 15.51 -7.95 -15.99
C ILE A 154 15.48 -7.11 -14.72
N TYR A 155 16.14 -7.59 -13.66
CA TYR A 155 16.26 -6.85 -12.40
C TYR A 155 17.00 -5.53 -12.60
N GLU A 156 18.09 -5.53 -13.37
CA GLU A 156 18.79 -4.30 -13.73
C GLU A 156 17.87 -3.33 -14.46
N LYS A 157 17.19 -3.77 -15.53
CA LYS A 157 16.24 -2.92 -16.28
C LYS A 157 15.14 -2.35 -15.38
N PHE A 158 14.60 -3.15 -14.46
CA PHE A 158 13.60 -2.69 -13.50
C PHE A 158 14.17 -1.59 -12.58
N GLN A 159 15.38 -1.80 -12.07
CA GLN A 159 16.06 -0.86 -11.16
C GLN A 159 16.42 0.48 -11.84
N HIS A 160 16.61 0.53 -13.17
CA HIS A 160 16.84 1.79 -13.88
C HIS A 160 15.67 2.78 -13.82
N TYR A 161 14.45 2.29 -13.53
CA TYR A 161 13.28 3.14 -13.32
C TYR A 161 13.16 3.63 -11.88
N LEU A 162 14.06 3.24 -10.97
CA LEU A 162 13.96 3.55 -9.55
C LEU A 162 15.12 4.46 -9.12
N LEU A 163 14.79 5.56 -8.45
CA LEU A 163 15.78 6.44 -7.84
C LEU A 163 15.26 7.02 -6.53
N ASN A 164 16.05 6.90 -5.46
CA ASN A 164 15.73 7.45 -4.13
C ASN A 164 14.33 7.07 -3.59
N GLY A 165 13.85 5.87 -3.93
CA GLY A 165 12.55 5.37 -3.49
C GLY A 165 11.35 5.87 -4.32
N GLY A 166 11.59 6.59 -5.42
CA GLY A 166 10.58 7.01 -6.38
C GLY A 166 10.82 6.48 -7.80
N LEU A 167 9.78 6.53 -8.63
CA LEU A 167 9.87 6.23 -10.06
C LEU A 167 10.46 7.40 -10.84
N ILE A 168 11.34 7.07 -11.79
CA ILE A 168 11.90 7.98 -12.79
C ILE A 168 11.73 7.40 -14.18
N ASP A 169 11.61 8.26 -15.20
CA ASP A 169 11.84 7.82 -16.57
C ASP A 169 13.32 8.04 -16.92
N PRO A 170 14.11 6.97 -17.14
CA PRO A 170 15.51 7.10 -17.55
C PRO A 170 15.70 7.81 -18.91
N HIS A 171 14.65 7.92 -19.73
CA HIS A 171 14.73 8.58 -21.05
C HIS A 171 14.57 10.10 -21.01
N PHE A 172 14.23 10.69 -19.86
CA PHE A 172 14.06 12.15 -19.69
C PHE A 172 15.12 12.80 -18.78
N ASN A 173 16.14 12.05 -18.36
CA ASN A 173 17.22 12.53 -17.50
C ASN A 173 18.50 12.92 -18.27
N ASP A 174 18.35 13.42 -19.51
CA ASP A 174 19.41 14.05 -20.32
C ASP A 174 19.12 15.54 -20.56
#